data_AF-A0A7X9IK45-F1
#
_entry.id   AF-A0A7X9IK45-F1
#
_cell.length_a   1.000
_cell.length_b   1.000
_cell.length_c   1.000
_cell.angle_alpha   90.00
_cell.angle_beta   90.00
_cell.angle_gamma   90.00
#
_symmetry.space_group_name_H-M   'P 1'
#
loop_
_entity.id
_entity.type
_entity.pdbx_description
1 polymer ?
#
loop_
_entity_poly.entity_id
_entity_poly.type
_entity_poly.pdbx_seq_one_letter_code
_entity_poly.pdbx_strand_id
1 'polypeptide(L)'
;MFDYLFQRPDFLFFLQGLSLVLAADLCRILDETRTKIPWWWLRLFCLFQASFNFVEVACVSWSHISILVKVAIYLNAGSWLALLEFSRTLWNVQMRRTLGRWIFLPVLCILGFAAWQSLEMMFSVGFASLGVIAILWSALSLVASLRSSHKE
;
A
#
# COMPACT_ATOMS: atom_id res chain seq x y z
N MET A 1 11.23 5.39 -27.18
CA MET A 1 10.15 4.46 -26.74
C MET A 1 9.74 4.74 -25.30
N PHE A 2 10.68 4.90 -24.36
CA PHE A 2 10.38 5.34 -22.99
C PHE A 2 9.80 6.78 -22.93
N ASP A 3 10.23 7.69 -23.80
CA ASP A 3 9.72 9.08 -23.82
C ASP A 3 8.21 9.20 -24.07
N TYR A 4 7.62 8.25 -24.81
CA TYR A 4 6.18 8.23 -25.10
C TYR A 4 5.34 7.85 -23.86
N LEU A 5 5.91 7.06 -22.94
CA LEU A 5 5.24 6.67 -21.70
C LEU A 5 5.25 7.82 -20.68
N PHE A 6 6.32 8.61 -20.64
CA PHE A 6 6.40 9.79 -19.78
C PHE A 6 5.50 10.95 -20.25
N GLN A 7 5.10 10.97 -21.51
CA GLN A 7 4.17 11.97 -22.05
C GLN A 7 2.70 11.72 -21.69
N ARG A 8 2.34 10.54 -21.16
CA ARG A 8 0.96 10.20 -20.76
C ARG A 8 0.91 9.58 -19.36
N PRO A 9 1.03 10.41 -18.30
CA PRO A 9 0.99 9.93 -16.93
C PRO A 9 -0.27 9.12 -16.61
N ASP A 10 -1.41 9.45 -17.23
CA ASP A 10 -2.69 8.74 -17.05
C ASP A 10 -2.60 7.27 -17.45
N PHE A 11 -1.87 6.96 -18.53
CA PHE A 11 -1.68 5.60 -18.99
C PHE A 11 -0.82 4.79 -18.01
N LEU A 12 0.18 5.44 -17.40
CA LEU A 12 1.05 4.81 -16.41
C LEU A 12 0.25 4.44 -15.14
N PHE A 13 -0.56 5.38 -14.63
CA PHE A 13 -1.43 5.12 -13.49
C PHE A 13 -2.47 4.04 -13.77
N PHE A 14 -3.06 4.02 -14.97
CA PHE A 14 -3.98 2.96 -15.39
C PHE A 14 -3.31 1.58 -15.40
N LEU A 15 -2.12 1.48 -16.01
CA LEU A 15 -1.36 0.23 -16.08
C LEU A 15 -0.94 -0.24 -14.67
N GLN A 16 -0.53 0.69 -13.81
CA GLN A 16 -0.18 0.40 -12.43
C GLN A 16 -1.41 -0.05 -11.62
N GLY A 17 -2.57 0.55 -11.84
CA GLY A 17 -3.83 0.09 -11.24
C GLY A 17 -4.18 -1.33 -11.66
N LEU A 18 -4.04 -1.63 -12.95
CA LEU A 18 -4.36 -2.95 -13.50
C LEU A 18 -3.41 -4.05 -13.01
N SER A 19 -2.12 -3.76 -12.90
CA SER A 19 -1.16 -4.72 -12.34
C SER A 19 -1.44 -5.03 -10.86
N LEU A 20 -1.92 -4.05 -10.10
CA LEU A 20 -2.34 -4.24 -8.71
C LEU A 20 -3.64 -5.06 -8.59
N VAL A 21 -4.58 -4.92 -9.52
CA VAL A 21 -5.77 -5.80 -9.57
C VAL A 21 -5.36 -7.26 -9.79
N LEU A 22 -4.44 -7.51 -10.73
CA LEU A 22 -3.90 -8.85 -10.97
C LEU A 22 -3.16 -9.39 -9.74
N ALA A 23 -2.35 -8.55 -9.08
CA ALA A 23 -1.67 -8.92 -7.85
C ALA A 23 -2.66 -9.27 -6.72
N ALA A 24 -3.79 -8.57 -6.62
CA ALA A 24 -4.85 -8.87 -5.65
C ALA A 24 -5.48 -10.27 -5.91
N ASP A 25 -5.67 -10.64 -7.17
CA ASP A 25 -6.20 -11.97 -7.52
C ASP A 25 -5.17 -13.09 -7.24
N LEU A 26 -3.88 -12.84 -7.51
CA LEU A 26 -2.81 -13.75 -7.10
C LEU A 26 -2.78 -13.94 -5.58
N CYS A 27 -2.94 -12.86 -4.80
CA CYS A 27 -3.04 -12.96 -3.34
C CYS A 27 -4.25 -13.79 -2.91
N ARG A 28 -5.38 -13.72 -3.62
CA ARG A 28 -6.56 -14.55 -3.35
C ARG A 28 -6.26 -16.04 -3.55
N ILE A 29 -5.62 -16.39 -4.67
CA ILE A 29 -5.22 -17.78 -4.96
C ILE A 29 -4.24 -18.28 -3.89
N LEU A 30 -3.28 -17.45 -3.47
CA LEU A 30 -2.32 -17.79 -2.43
C LEU A 30 -2.96 -17.96 -1.04
N ASP A 31 -4.01 -17.21 -0.73
CA ASP A 31 -4.76 -17.35 0.53
C ASP A 31 -5.42 -18.75 0.65
N GLU A 32 -5.88 -19.30 -0.47
CA GLU A 32 -6.49 -20.64 -0.52
C GLU A 32 -5.48 -21.77 -0.26
N THR A 33 -4.18 -21.52 -0.45
CA THR A 33 -3.10 -22.52 -0.23
C THR A 33 -2.77 -22.78 1.24
N ARG A 34 -3.55 -22.24 2.20
CA ARG A 34 -3.36 -22.41 3.66
C ARG A 34 -1.95 -22.13 4.18
N THR A 35 -1.24 -21.22 3.52
CA THR A 35 0.04 -20.73 4.04
C THR A 35 -0.19 -19.90 5.30
N LYS A 36 0.78 -19.86 6.21
CA LYS A 36 0.71 -19.04 7.44
C LYS A 36 0.82 -17.52 7.16
N ILE A 37 0.95 -17.14 5.90
CA ILE A 37 1.14 -15.75 5.47
C ILE A 37 -0.25 -15.11 5.34
N PRO A 38 -0.47 -13.91 5.90
CA PRO A 38 -1.79 -13.29 5.93
C PRO A 38 -2.08 -12.54 4.60
N TRP A 39 -2.22 -13.28 3.50
CA TRP A 39 -2.40 -12.74 2.15
C TRP A 39 -3.60 -11.82 2.00
N TRP A 40 -4.64 -12.00 2.82
CA TRP A 40 -5.80 -11.10 2.89
C TRP A 40 -5.42 -9.61 3.02
N TRP A 41 -4.46 -9.27 3.87
CA TRP A 41 -4.05 -7.87 4.06
C TRP A 41 -3.32 -7.31 2.83
N LEU A 42 -2.50 -8.14 2.18
CA LEU A 42 -1.79 -7.75 0.96
C LEU A 42 -2.78 -7.57 -0.20
N ARG A 43 -3.80 -8.43 -0.29
CA ARG A 43 -4.91 -8.27 -1.24
C ARG A 43 -5.64 -6.94 -1.04
N LEU A 44 -5.97 -6.59 0.20
CA LEU A 44 -6.61 -5.31 0.52
C LEU A 44 -5.74 -4.13 0.11
N PHE A 45 -4.43 -4.17 0.41
CA PHE A 45 -3.48 -3.16 -0.05
C PHE A 45 -3.53 -2.99 -1.57
N CYS A 46 -3.43 -4.10 -2.32
CA CYS A 46 -3.49 -4.06 -3.78
C CYS A 46 -4.80 -3.47 -4.30
N LEU A 47 -5.95 -3.82 -3.72
CA LEU A 47 -7.26 -3.29 -4.14
C LEU A 47 -7.41 -1.80 -3.83
N PHE A 48 -7.02 -1.35 -2.64
CA PHE A 48 -7.06 0.06 -2.28
C PHE A 48 -6.13 0.90 -3.16
N GLN A 49 -4.92 0.40 -3.41
CA GLN A 49 -3.94 1.09 -4.26
C GLN A 49 -4.35 1.11 -5.73
N ALA A 50 -4.96 0.03 -6.25
CA ALA A 50 -5.54 0.01 -7.59
C ALA A 50 -6.67 1.03 -7.74
N SER A 51 -7.57 1.07 -6.75
CA SER A 51 -8.68 2.02 -6.72
C SER A 51 -8.17 3.46 -6.67
N PHE A 52 -7.15 3.74 -5.85
CA PHE A 52 -6.49 5.04 -5.80
C PHE A 52 -5.96 5.45 -7.18
N ASN A 53 -5.23 4.57 -7.87
CA ASN A 53 -4.70 4.86 -9.20
C ASN A 53 -5.80 5.14 -10.23
N PHE A 54 -6.92 4.42 -10.20
CA PHE A 54 -8.05 4.71 -11.09
C PHE A 54 -8.73 6.04 -10.77
N VAL A 55 -8.82 6.41 -9.48
CA VAL A 55 -9.34 7.72 -9.06
C VAL A 55 -8.41 8.85 -9.49
N GLU A 56 -7.09 8.67 -9.43
CA GLU A 56 -6.11 9.64 -9.93
C GLU A 56 -6.28 9.88 -11.45
N VAL A 57 -6.43 8.82 -12.24
CA VAL A 57 -6.73 8.94 -13.68
C VAL A 57 -8.04 9.73 -13.92
N ALA A 58 -9.06 9.48 -13.11
CA ALA A 58 -10.33 10.22 -13.17
C ALA A 58 -10.17 11.69 -12.76
N CYS A 59 -9.35 11.99 -11.75
CA CYS A 59 -9.04 13.35 -11.30
C CYS A 59 -8.38 14.19 -12.39
N VAL A 60 -7.42 13.61 -13.13
CA VAL A 60 -6.77 14.28 -14.26
C VAL A 60 -7.77 14.56 -15.38
N SER A 61 -8.66 13.61 -15.66
CA SER A 61 -9.64 13.72 -16.75
C SER A 61 -10.75 14.75 -16.45
N TRP A 62 -11.15 14.93 -15.19
CA TRP A 62 -12.34 15.72 -14.79
C TRP A 62 -12.00 17.00 -13.99
N SER A 63 -10.79 17.54 -14.14
CA SER A 63 -10.35 18.81 -13.53
C SER A 63 -10.55 18.88 -11.99
N HIS A 64 -9.99 17.91 -11.26
CA HIS A 64 -9.85 17.95 -9.78
C HIS A 64 -11.13 18.29 -9.00
N ILE A 65 -12.21 17.53 -9.21
CA ILE A 65 -13.40 17.60 -8.36
C ILE A 65 -13.01 17.30 -6.90
N SER A 66 -13.32 18.20 -5.97
CA SER A 66 -12.90 18.11 -4.56
C SER A 66 -13.34 16.82 -3.86
N ILE A 67 -14.42 16.18 -4.34
CA ILE A 67 -14.88 14.88 -3.83
C ILE A 67 -13.92 13.76 -4.21
N LEU A 68 -13.44 13.73 -5.45
CA LEU A 68 -12.50 12.69 -5.92
C LEU A 68 -11.17 12.77 -5.18
N VAL A 69 -10.69 13.99 -4.90
CA VAL A 69 -9.47 14.20 -4.10
C VAL A 69 -9.62 13.62 -2.69
N LYS A 70 -10.77 13.82 -2.03
CA LYS A 70 -11.03 13.24 -0.71
C LYS A 70 -11.05 11.71 -0.77
N VAL A 71 -11.71 11.13 -1.76
CA VAL A 71 -11.74 9.67 -1.97
C VAL A 71 -10.32 9.14 -2.18
N ALA A 72 -9.49 9.80 -2.99
CA ALA A 72 -8.10 9.43 -3.23
C ALA A 72 -7.28 9.41 -1.93
N ILE A 73 -7.44 10.41 -1.05
CA ILE A 73 -6.79 10.44 0.26
C ILE A 73 -7.15 9.22 1.11
N TYR A 74 -8.44 8.89 1.22
CA TYR A 74 -8.89 7.76 2.04
C TYR A 74 -8.43 6.42 1.47
N LEU A 75 -8.45 6.26 0.14
CA LEU A 75 -7.95 5.05 -0.52
C LEU A 75 -6.45 4.87 -0.31
N ASN A 76 -5.66 5.93 -0.46
CA ASN A 76 -4.20 5.89 -0.27
C ASN A 76 -3.84 5.65 1.20
N ALA A 77 -4.48 6.34 2.14
CA ALA A 77 -4.28 6.06 3.56
C ALA A 77 -4.67 4.61 3.93
N GLY A 78 -5.81 4.13 3.39
CA GLY A 78 -6.29 2.77 3.59
C GLY A 78 -5.33 1.71 3.05
N SER A 79 -4.72 1.94 1.88
CA SER A 79 -3.74 1.02 1.30
C SER A 79 -2.53 0.87 2.24
N TRP A 80 -1.90 1.98 2.65
CA TRP A 80 -0.73 1.93 3.53
C TRP A 80 -1.02 1.30 4.89
N LEU A 81 -2.21 1.53 5.45
CA LEU A 81 -2.64 0.86 6.68
C LEU A 81 -2.77 -0.65 6.49
N ALA A 82 -3.33 -1.11 5.36
CA ALA A 82 -3.41 -2.54 5.05
C ALA A 82 -2.01 -3.17 4.92
N LEU A 83 -1.04 -2.47 4.31
CA LEU A 83 0.33 -2.96 4.16
C LEU A 83 1.09 -3.01 5.50
N LEU A 84 0.86 -2.04 6.38
CA LEU A 84 1.39 -2.05 7.74
C LEU A 84 0.81 -3.21 8.56
N GLU A 85 -0.50 -3.42 8.47
CA GLU A 85 -1.16 -4.51 9.20
C GLU A 85 -0.77 -5.89 8.65
N PHE A 86 -0.54 -6.01 7.33
CA PHE A 86 0.11 -7.18 6.74
C PHE A 86 1.45 -7.47 7.41
N SER A 87 2.32 -6.45 7.47
CA SER A 87 3.67 -6.55 8.03
C SER A 87 3.65 -6.93 9.51
N ARG A 88 2.74 -6.33 10.29
CA ARG A 88 2.52 -6.63 11.71
C ARG A 88 2.02 -8.07 11.91
N THR A 89 1.04 -8.48 11.13
CA THR A 89 0.42 -9.81 11.24
C THR A 89 1.42 -10.90 10.84
N LEU A 90 2.14 -10.70 9.73
CA LEU A 90 3.19 -11.61 9.28
C LEU A 90 4.28 -11.77 10.34
N TRP A 91 4.73 -10.66 10.94
CA TRP A 91 5.70 -10.71 12.03
C TRP A 91 5.19 -11.46 13.27
N ASN A 92 3.94 -11.23 13.69
CA ASN A 92 3.34 -11.90 14.84
C ASN A 92 3.25 -13.42 14.62
N VAL A 93 2.83 -13.83 13.42
CA VAL A 93 2.72 -15.26 13.07
C VAL A 93 4.09 -15.92 13.07
N GLN A 94 5.12 -15.22 12.58
CA GLN A 94 6.43 -15.81 12.37
C GLN A 94 7.33 -15.80 13.62
N MET A 95 7.38 -14.68 14.33
CA MET A 95 8.24 -14.50 15.51
C MET A 95 7.57 -14.95 16.82
N ARG A 96 6.27 -15.34 16.79
CA ARG A 96 5.43 -15.60 17.97
C ARG A 96 5.50 -14.49 19.03
N ARG A 97 5.84 -13.27 18.61
CA ARG A 97 5.93 -12.07 19.45
C ARG A 97 4.88 -11.09 18.97
N THR A 98 4.02 -10.65 19.88
CA THR A 98 2.97 -9.67 19.59
C THR A 98 3.58 -8.27 19.49
N LEU A 99 3.74 -7.78 18.27
CA LEU A 99 3.94 -6.35 18.02
C LEU A 99 2.62 -5.62 18.30
N GLY A 100 2.66 -4.76 19.33
CA GLY A 100 1.53 -3.91 19.70
C GLY A 100 1.19 -2.88 18.63
N ARG A 101 0.00 -2.30 18.72
CA ARG A 101 -0.50 -1.26 17.80
C ARG A 101 0.28 0.07 17.86
N TRP A 102 1.29 0.17 18.72
CA TRP A 102 2.18 1.33 18.86
C TRP A 102 2.97 1.66 17.59
N ILE A 103 3.14 0.70 16.67
CA ILE A 103 3.78 0.94 15.36
C ILE A 103 3.00 1.95 14.51
N PHE A 104 1.68 2.06 14.71
CA PHE A 104 0.85 3.05 14.02
C PHE A 104 1.06 4.48 14.55
N LEU A 105 1.65 4.65 15.72
CA LEU A 105 1.80 5.95 16.37
C LEU A 105 2.78 6.90 15.63
N PRO A 106 4.01 6.48 15.25
CA PRO A 106 4.87 7.32 14.42
C PRO A 106 4.27 7.60 13.04
N VAL A 107 3.54 6.63 12.48
CA VAL A 107 2.83 6.75 11.20
C VAL A 107 1.76 7.84 11.26
N LEU A 108 0.94 7.83 12.31
CA LEU A 108 -0.10 8.85 12.54
C LEU A 108 0.51 10.22 12.85
N CYS A 109 1.64 10.29 13.56
CA CYS A 109 2.35 11.54 13.81
C CYS A 109 2.88 12.16 12.52
N ILE A 110 3.49 11.37 11.63
CA ILE A 110 4.01 11.86 10.35
C ILE A 110 2.87 12.35 9.44
N LEU A 111 1.77 11.58 9.35
CA LEU A 111 0.59 12.01 8.59
C LEU A 111 -0.05 13.26 9.16
N GLY A 112 -0.22 13.33 10.48
CA GLY A 112 -0.80 14.49 11.16
C GLY A 112 0.05 15.75 10.96
N PHE A 113 1.37 15.63 11.06
CA PHE A 113 2.30 16.75 10.85
C PHE A 113 2.32 17.21 9.39
N ALA A 114 2.32 16.27 8.44
CA ALA A 114 2.27 16.61 7.01
C ALA A 114 0.94 17.26 6.62
N ALA A 115 -0.18 16.74 7.12
CA ALA A 115 -1.51 17.30 6.90
C ALA A 115 -1.68 18.70 7.52
N TRP A 116 -1.02 18.95 8.66
CA TRP A 116 -1.03 20.26 9.30
C TRP A 116 -0.34 21.34 8.46
N GLN A 117 0.72 21.00 7.74
CA GLN A 117 1.42 21.96 6.88
C GLN A 117 0.68 22.21 5.57
N SER A 118 0.36 21.16 4.81
CA SER A 118 -0.44 21.26 3.59
C SER A 118 -0.92 19.90 3.09
N LEU A 119 -2.04 19.89 2.36
CA LEU A 119 -2.51 18.69 1.67
C LEU A 119 -1.47 18.16 0.67
N GLU A 120 -0.75 19.04 -0.02
CA GLU A 120 0.31 18.65 -0.96
C GLU A 120 1.51 17.97 -0.25
N MET A 121 1.91 18.45 0.93
CA MET A 121 2.95 17.80 1.73
C MET A 121 2.51 16.43 2.25
N MET A 122 1.23 16.26 2.57
CA MET A 122 0.67 14.96 2.94
C MET A 122 0.79 13.96 1.79
N PHE A 123 0.48 14.38 0.56
CA PHE A 123 0.61 13.52 -0.63
C PHE A 123 2.07 13.20 -0.98
N SER A 124 2.95 14.19 -0.92
CA SER A 124 4.34 14.04 -1.37
C SER A 124 5.22 13.37 -0.31
N VAL A 125 5.23 13.88 0.92
CA VAL A 125 6.18 13.45 1.96
C VAL A 125 5.53 12.47 2.93
N GLY A 126 4.26 12.70 3.29
CA GLY A 126 3.51 11.84 4.20
C GLY A 126 3.38 10.42 3.64
N PHE A 127 2.73 10.26 2.49
CA PHE A 127 2.55 8.92 1.92
C PHE A 127 3.83 8.29 1.39
N ALA A 128 4.81 9.05 0.88
CA ALA A 128 6.08 8.48 0.46
C ALA A 128 6.88 7.89 1.64
N SER A 129 6.96 8.61 2.77
CA SER A 129 7.65 8.11 3.96
C SER A 129 6.96 6.88 4.55
N LEU A 130 5.62 6.89 4.61
CA LEU A 130 4.85 5.72 4.99
C LEU A 130 5.07 4.54 4.05
N GLY A 131 5.12 4.81 2.75
CA GLY A 131 5.32 3.79 1.76
C GLY A 131 6.66 3.12 1.89
N VAL A 132 7.73 3.90 2.08
CA VAL A 132 9.07 3.35 2.33
C VAL A 132 9.10 2.48 3.58
N ILE A 133 8.52 2.94 4.69
CA ILE A 133 8.48 2.17 5.95
C ILE A 133 7.69 0.87 5.75
N ALA A 134 6.50 0.94 5.16
CA ALA A 134 5.63 -0.21 4.97
C ALA A 134 6.21 -1.23 3.96
N ILE A 135 6.88 -0.76 2.91
CA ILE A 135 7.57 -1.62 1.93
C ILE A 135 8.78 -2.28 2.57
N LEU A 136 9.64 -1.53 3.26
CA LEU A 136 10.82 -2.10 3.92
C LEU A 136 10.41 -3.14 4.96
N TRP A 137 9.38 -2.87 5.75
CA TRP A 137 8.92 -3.81 6.77
C TRP A 137 8.24 -5.05 6.18
N SER A 138 7.44 -4.89 5.11
CA SER A 138 6.83 -6.02 4.42
C SER A 138 7.89 -6.89 3.74
N ALA A 139 8.89 -6.28 3.09
CA ALA A 139 10.01 -7.01 2.48
C ALA A 139 10.84 -7.77 3.53
N LEU A 140 11.18 -7.13 4.65
CA LEU A 140 11.95 -7.76 5.73
C LEU A 140 11.19 -8.95 6.36
N SER A 141 9.90 -8.79 6.62
CA SER A 141 9.07 -9.87 7.18
C SER A 141 8.87 -11.03 6.18
N LEU A 142 8.79 -10.74 4.88
CA LEU A 142 8.66 -11.78 3.86
C LEU A 142 9.97 -12.55 3.64
N VAL A 143 11.12 -11.86 3.60
CA VAL A 143 12.44 -12.50 3.55
C VAL A 143 12.69 -13.35 4.80
N ALA A 144 12.31 -12.85 5.98
CA ALA A 144 12.36 -13.65 7.19
C ALA A 144 11.52 -14.93 7.02
N SER A 145 10.29 -14.83 6.50
CA SER A 145 9.37 -15.97 6.32
C SER A 145 9.93 -17.03 5.38
N LEU A 146 10.50 -16.62 4.24
CA LEU A 146 11.13 -17.53 3.30
C LEU A 146 12.35 -18.25 3.90
N ARG A 147 13.16 -17.54 4.70
CA ARG A 147 14.34 -18.12 5.36
C ARG A 147 13.98 -19.14 6.45
N SER A 148 12.86 -18.98 7.15
CA SER A 148 12.40 -19.98 8.12
C SER A 148 11.85 -21.24 7.45
N SER A 149 11.23 -21.13 6.27
CA SER A 149 10.67 -22.29 5.56
C SER A 149 11.73 -23.21 4.94
N HIS A 150 12.97 -22.73 4.74
CA HIS A 150 14.07 -23.52 4.18
C HIS A 150 14.85 -24.29 5.27
N LYS A 151 14.55 -24.05 6.56
CA LYS A 151 15.21 -24.73 7.69
C LYS A 151 14.40 -25.90 8.26
N GLU A 152 13.16 -26.07 7.81
CA GLU A 152 12.30 -27.24 8.06
C GLU A 152 12.49 -28.26 6.93
#